data_AF-A0A2D6AGZ1-F1
#
_entry.id   AF-A0A2D6AGZ1-F1
#
_cell.length_a   1.000
_cell.length_b   1.000
_cell.length_c   1.000
_cell.angle_alpha   90.00
_cell.angle_beta   90.00
_cell.angle_gamma   90.00
#
_symmetry.space_group_name_H-M   'P 1'
#
loop_
_entity.id
_entity.type
_entity.pdbx_description
1 polymer ?
#
loop_
_entity_poly.entity_id
_entity_poly.type
_entity_poly.pdbx_seq_one_letter_code
_entity_poly.pdbx_strand_id
1 'polypeptide(L)'
;MSVNIHVVFDFDGTLATTFVGGEMFRCCTSPNRVAELSGHFSAGEISLRQYQESVFDMVDETTFEMSKRAALHGCIRKRTTEVCELVWDSGGVVSVASAGLNFYIEPVLEKAGLDRIELHSGKVLSEPGERPPFRYDYPSYVKSCRGDWVTCKCEVINRLKNNYGGSEVIFVGDGLLGDACAAVNAADTVFATGKLLRYCEKSKIPAIEFGKDFGPLLRYVHAKTFITGAS
;
A
#
# COMPACT_ATOMS: atom_id res chain seq x y z
N MET A 1 0.10 17.28 25.38
CA MET A 1 1.13 16.95 24.37
C MET A 1 0.38 16.59 23.10
N SER A 2 0.73 17.21 21.97
CA SER A 2 0.16 16.83 20.67
C SER A 2 0.50 15.37 20.40
N VAL A 3 -0.47 14.55 20.04
CA VAL A 3 -0.21 13.18 19.60
C VAL A 3 0.19 13.29 18.13
N ASN A 4 1.44 12.99 17.81
CA ASN A 4 1.86 12.90 16.40
C ASN A 4 1.10 11.74 15.76
N ILE A 5 0.42 12.01 14.66
CA ILE A 5 -0.32 10.99 13.91
C ILE A 5 0.56 10.55 12.75
N HIS A 6 0.70 9.25 12.55
CA HIS A 6 1.27 8.71 11.33
C HIS A 6 0.19 7.92 10.59
N VAL A 7 0.25 7.96 9.26
CA VAL A 7 -0.70 7.22 8.40
C VAL A 7 0.07 6.30 7.48
N VAL A 8 -0.28 5.02 7.52
CA VAL A 8 0.25 3.99 6.62
C VAL A 8 -0.88 3.50 5.73
N PHE A 9 -0.75 3.75 4.43
CA PHE A 9 -1.69 3.28 3.43
C PHE A 9 -1.21 1.96 2.80
N ASP A 10 -2.13 1.02 2.58
CA ASP A 10 -2.01 0.11 1.45
C ASP A 10 -2.21 0.88 0.12
N PHE A 11 -1.70 0.34 -0.98
CA PHE A 11 -1.75 1.03 -2.27
C PHE A 11 -2.94 0.61 -3.15
N ASP A 12 -2.84 -0.55 -3.79
CA ASP A 12 -3.79 -1.02 -4.80
C ASP A 12 -5.16 -1.31 -4.18
N GLY A 13 -6.21 -0.61 -4.61
CA GLY A 13 -7.56 -0.73 -4.03
C GLY A 13 -7.81 0.17 -2.81
N THR A 14 -6.76 0.72 -2.22
CA THR A 14 -6.81 1.60 -1.04
C THR A 14 -6.44 3.04 -1.40
N LEU A 15 -5.15 3.37 -1.46
CA LEU A 15 -4.69 4.72 -1.84
C LEU A 15 -4.97 4.99 -3.32
N ALA A 16 -4.65 4.02 -4.17
CA ALA A 16 -5.13 3.99 -5.55
C ALA A 16 -6.55 3.43 -5.57
N THR A 17 -7.44 4.03 -6.36
CA THR A 17 -8.84 3.57 -6.45
C THR A 17 -9.00 2.26 -7.22
N THR A 18 -7.97 1.83 -7.96
CA THR A 18 -7.95 0.62 -8.78
C THR A 18 -6.76 -0.27 -8.43
N PHE A 19 -6.74 -1.48 -8.99
CA PHE A 19 -5.59 -2.38 -8.93
C PHE A 19 -4.61 -2.05 -10.06
N VAL A 20 -3.80 -1.01 -9.86
CA VAL A 20 -2.82 -0.47 -10.82
C VAL A 20 -1.81 -1.54 -11.22
N GLY A 21 -1.31 -2.35 -10.28
CA GLY A 21 -0.39 -3.45 -10.60
C GLY A 21 -0.99 -4.42 -11.62
N GLY A 22 -2.29 -4.71 -11.49
CA GLY A 22 -3.05 -5.53 -12.45
C GLY A 22 -3.14 -4.91 -13.83
N GLU A 23 -3.28 -3.58 -13.93
CA GLU A 23 -3.31 -2.86 -15.21
C GLU A 23 -1.96 -2.91 -15.94
N MET A 24 -0.85 -3.12 -15.23
CA MET A 24 0.48 -3.16 -15.85
C MET A 24 0.74 -4.45 -16.63
N PHE A 25 0.26 -5.60 -16.16
CA PHE A 25 0.49 -6.87 -16.86
C PHE A 25 -0.72 -7.38 -17.66
N ARG A 26 -1.98 -7.12 -17.24
CA ARG A 26 -3.15 -7.75 -17.90
C ARG A 26 -3.38 -7.28 -19.34
N CYS A 27 -3.00 -6.06 -19.69
CA CYS A 27 -3.16 -5.56 -21.07
C CYS A 27 -2.14 -6.14 -22.04
N CYS A 28 -1.04 -6.71 -21.52
CA CYS A 28 0.12 -7.12 -22.32
C CYS A 28 0.48 -8.61 -22.14
N THR A 29 -0.37 -9.38 -21.46
CA THR A 29 -0.15 -10.82 -21.22
C THR A 29 -1.39 -11.64 -21.59
N SER A 30 -1.19 -12.95 -21.81
CA SER A 30 -2.29 -13.88 -22.08
C SER A 30 -3.18 -14.06 -20.84
N PRO A 31 -4.50 -13.78 -20.92
CA PRO A 31 -5.41 -13.97 -19.79
C PRO A 31 -5.40 -15.39 -19.23
N ASN A 32 -5.20 -16.40 -20.09
CA ASN A 32 -5.14 -17.80 -19.69
C ASN A 32 -3.91 -18.10 -18.81
N ARG A 33 -2.75 -17.53 -19.15
CA ARG A 33 -1.52 -17.72 -18.36
C ARG A 33 -1.58 -16.99 -17.03
N VAL A 34 -2.17 -15.79 -17.00
CA VAL A 34 -2.43 -15.08 -15.74
C VAL A 34 -3.40 -15.87 -14.85
N ALA A 35 -4.45 -16.46 -15.43
CA ALA A 35 -5.41 -17.27 -14.69
C ALA A 35 -4.77 -18.54 -14.10
N GLU A 36 -3.90 -19.21 -14.86
CA GLU A 36 -3.11 -20.37 -14.41
C GLU A 36 -2.22 -19.99 -13.21
N LEU A 37 -1.39 -18.96 -13.33
CA LEU A 37 -0.53 -18.46 -12.24
C LEU A 37 -1.34 -18.02 -11.02
N SER A 38 -2.48 -17.35 -11.24
CA SER A 38 -3.39 -16.95 -10.16
C SER A 38 -3.98 -18.17 -9.45
N GLY A 39 -4.22 -19.28 -10.16
CA GLY A 39 -4.66 -20.55 -9.61
C GLY A 39 -3.60 -21.17 -8.70
N HIS A 40 -2.36 -21.28 -9.19
CA HIS A 40 -1.21 -21.77 -8.41
C HIS A 40 -0.98 -20.93 -7.14
N PHE A 41 -1.05 -19.60 -7.25
CA PHE A 41 -0.94 -18.71 -6.09
C PHE A 41 -2.08 -18.95 -5.09
N SER A 42 -3.33 -19.05 -5.56
CA SER A 42 -4.49 -19.28 -4.70
C SER A 42 -4.45 -20.65 -4.00
N ALA A 43 -3.83 -21.65 -4.64
CA ALA A 43 -3.60 -22.97 -4.08
C ALA A 43 -2.41 -23.02 -3.10
N GLY A 44 -1.62 -21.94 -3.00
CA GLY A 44 -0.41 -21.88 -2.18
C GLY A 44 0.78 -22.64 -2.77
N GLU A 45 0.73 -22.98 -4.05
CA GLU A 45 1.80 -23.72 -4.76
C GLU A 45 2.98 -22.81 -5.13
N ILE A 46 2.71 -21.52 -5.35
CA ILE A 46 3.71 -20.48 -5.53
C ILE A 46 3.48 -19.34 -4.55
N SER A 47 4.55 -18.65 -4.17
CA SER A 47 4.49 -17.49 -3.30
C SER A 47 4.01 -16.23 -4.04
N LEU A 48 3.72 -15.17 -3.29
CA LEU A 48 3.33 -13.88 -3.89
C LEU A 48 4.45 -13.29 -4.76
N ARG A 49 5.71 -13.43 -4.33
CA ARG A 49 6.87 -12.98 -5.12
C ARG A 49 7.00 -13.76 -6.41
N GLN A 50 6.90 -15.10 -6.32
CA GLN A 50 6.95 -15.96 -7.51
C GLN A 50 5.80 -15.65 -8.48
N TYR A 51 4.58 -15.45 -7.98
CA TYR A 51 3.45 -15.01 -8.79
C TYR A 51 3.75 -13.68 -9.47
N GLN A 52 4.21 -12.69 -8.71
CA GLN A 52 4.52 -11.35 -9.21
C GLN A 52 5.60 -11.36 -10.29
N GLU A 53 6.74 -12.00 -10.02
CA GLU A 53 7.84 -12.14 -10.98
C GLU A 53 7.36 -12.84 -12.24
N SER A 54 6.60 -13.94 -12.10
CA SER A 54 6.07 -14.68 -13.24
C SER A 54 5.13 -13.84 -14.12
N VAL A 55 4.26 -13.01 -13.53
CA VAL A 55 3.34 -12.17 -14.34
C VAL A 55 4.04 -11.00 -14.99
N PHE A 56 5.02 -10.38 -14.33
CA PHE A 56 5.74 -9.23 -14.89
C PHE A 56 6.81 -9.63 -15.90
N ASP A 57 7.48 -10.76 -15.71
CA ASP A 57 8.48 -11.24 -16.67
C ASP A 57 7.86 -11.79 -17.97
N MET A 58 6.53 -12.00 -18.01
CA MET A 58 5.79 -12.31 -19.23
C MET A 58 5.46 -11.08 -20.10
N VAL A 59 5.59 -9.87 -19.57
CA VAL A 59 5.22 -8.64 -20.27
C VAL A 59 6.32 -8.26 -21.26
N ASP A 60 6.04 -8.16 -22.56
CA ASP A 60 7.04 -7.69 -23.54
C ASP A 60 7.15 -6.15 -23.60
N GLU A 61 7.37 -5.53 -22.45
CA GLU A 61 7.56 -4.09 -22.29
C GLU A 61 8.64 -3.78 -21.25
N THR A 62 9.19 -2.58 -21.34
CA THR A 62 10.14 -2.04 -20.36
C THR A 62 9.41 -1.47 -19.13
N THR A 63 10.11 -1.35 -18.00
CA THR A 63 9.51 -0.69 -16.82
C THR A 63 9.18 0.78 -17.07
N PHE A 64 9.91 1.48 -17.95
CA PHE A 64 9.60 2.85 -18.36
C PHE A 64 8.24 2.97 -19.07
N GLU A 65 7.93 2.04 -19.99
CA GLU A 65 6.64 2.02 -20.70
C GLU A 65 5.48 1.76 -19.72
N MET A 66 5.65 0.77 -18.84
CA MET A 66 4.67 0.49 -17.79
C MET A 66 4.51 1.67 -16.82
N SER A 67 5.59 2.32 -16.42
CA SER A 67 5.57 3.49 -15.52
C SER A 67 4.74 4.65 -16.09
N LYS A 68 4.88 4.92 -17.40
CA LYS A 68 4.06 5.93 -18.09
C LYS A 68 2.59 5.56 -18.10
N ARG A 69 2.28 4.27 -18.34
CA ARG A 69 0.91 3.75 -18.30
C ARG A 69 0.32 3.86 -16.88
N ALA A 70 1.10 3.51 -15.86
CA ALA A 70 0.71 3.66 -14.46
C ALA A 70 0.38 5.12 -14.13
N ALA A 71 1.27 6.05 -14.44
CA ALA A 71 1.00 7.47 -14.26
C ALA A 71 -0.27 7.91 -15.01
N LEU A 72 -0.49 7.47 -16.24
CA LEU A 72 -1.66 7.86 -17.02
C LEU A 72 -2.99 7.41 -16.39
N HIS A 73 -3.08 6.15 -15.97
CA HIS A 73 -4.34 5.52 -15.54
C HIS A 73 -4.55 5.46 -14.03
N GLY A 74 -3.46 5.46 -13.25
CA GLY A 74 -3.50 5.46 -11.80
C GLY A 74 -4.24 6.69 -11.27
N CYS A 75 -5.19 6.44 -10.38
CA CYS A 75 -6.00 7.47 -9.75
C CYS A 75 -5.88 7.37 -8.22
N ILE A 76 -5.37 8.44 -7.60
CA ILE A 76 -5.32 8.55 -6.14
C ILE A 76 -6.72 8.87 -5.60
N ARG A 77 -7.09 8.20 -4.52
CA ARG A 77 -8.38 8.38 -3.86
C ARG A 77 -8.54 9.82 -3.38
N LYS A 78 -9.73 10.37 -3.54
CA LYS A 78 -10.04 11.75 -3.14
C LYS A 78 -9.79 11.97 -1.66
N ARG A 79 -9.43 13.21 -1.30
CA ARG A 79 -9.04 13.66 0.06
C ARG A 79 -7.67 13.19 0.55
N THR A 80 -6.88 12.51 -0.29
CA THR A 80 -5.52 12.08 0.10
C THR A 80 -4.61 13.26 0.39
N THR A 81 -4.57 14.27 -0.49
CA THR A 81 -3.70 15.45 -0.32
C THR A 81 -4.01 16.16 1.00
N GLU A 82 -5.28 16.42 1.29
CA GLU A 82 -5.69 17.08 2.53
C GLU A 82 -5.35 16.26 3.78
N VAL A 83 -5.46 14.93 3.71
CA VAL A 83 -5.00 14.06 4.82
C VAL A 83 -3.48 14.17 4.99
N CYS A 84 -2.72 14.14 3.89
CA CYS A 84 -1.27 14.20 3.94
C CYS A 84 -0.79 15.53 4.52
N GLU A 85 -1.34 16.65 4.05
CA GLU A 85 -1.04 18.00 4.56
C GLU A 85 -1.29 18.10 6.06
N LEU A 86 -2.46 17.67 6.56
CA LEU A 86 -2.75 17.69 8.00
C LEU A 86 -1.77 16.84 8.82
N VAL A 87 -1.45 15.64 8.34
CA VAL A 87 -0.48 14.76 9.02
C VAL A 87 0.89 15.44 9.07
N TRP A 88 1.36 15.95 7.93
CA TRP A 88 2.65 16.60 7.79
C TRP A 88 2.78 17.89 8.60
N ASP A 89 1.76 18.74 8.61
CA ASP A 89 1.74 20.00 9.36
C ASP A 89 1.75 19.75 10.88
N SER A 90 1.21 18.60 11.31
CA SER A 90 1.29 18.15 12.71
C SER A 90 2.63 17.49 13.08
N GLY A 91 3.59 17.40 12.15
CA GLY A 91 4.88 16.74 12.36
C GLY A 91 4.83 15.21 12.20
N GLY A 92 3.75 14.68 11.64
CA GLY A 92 3.54 13.27 11.36
C GLY A 92 4.20 12.78 10.07
N VAL A 93 4.10 11.46 9.85
CA VAL A 93 4.66 10.77 8.66
C VAL A 93 3.54 10.09 7.91
N VAL A 94 3.59 10.17 6.58
CA VAL A 94 2.71 9.41 5.68
C VAL A 94 3.56 8.42 4.91
N SER A 95 3.18 7.15 4.95
CA SER A 95 3.87 6.08 4.25
C SER A 95 2.89 5.25 3.42
N VAL A 96 3.38 4.67 2.33
CA VAL A 96 2.71 3.56 1.62
C VAL A 96 3.47 2.28 1.96
N ALA A 97 2.76 1.27 2.43
CA ALA A 97 3.28 -0.08 2.59
C ALA A 97 2.50 -1.00 1.66
N SER A 98 3.10 -1.39 0.54
CA SER A 98 2.42 -2.08 -0.56
C SER A 98 3.07 -3.43 -0.85
N ALA A 99 2.25 -4.41 -1.22
CA ALA A 99 2.77 -5.66 -1.78
C ALA A 99 3.18 -5.53 -3.26
N GLY A 100 3.04 -4.34 -3.84
CA GLY A 100 3.37 -4.02 -5.22
C GLY A 100 4.84 -3.73 -5.49
N LEU A 101 5.11 -3.15 -6.67
CA LEU A 101 6.43 -2.80 -7.17
C LEU A 101 6.57 -1.28 -7.37
N ASN A 102 7.74 -0.74 -7.02
CA ASN A 102 8.00 0.69 -7.02
C ASN A 102 7.73 1.36 -8.37
N PHE A 103 8.13 0.72 -9.48
CA PHE A 103 8.06 1.33 -10.81
C PHE A 103 6.64 1.73 -11.24
N TYR A 104 5.59 1.12 -10.70
CA TYR A 104 4.21 1.54 -11.01
C TYR A 104 3.57 2.38 -9.90
N ILE A 105 4.14 2.39 -8.70
CA ILE A 105 3.62 3.14 -7.56
C ILE A 105 4.17 4.57 -7.58
N GLU A 106 5.49 4.72 -7.73
CA GLU A 106 6.19 6.01 -7.70
C GLU A 106 5.61 7.00 -8.74
N PRO A 107 5.42 6.64 -10.02
CA PRO A 107 4.90 7.58 -11.02
C PRO A 107 3.46 8.04 -10.73
N VAL A 108 2.65 7.22 -10.05
CA VAL A 108 1.28 7.58 -9.65
C VAL A 108 1.29 8.58 -8.51
N LEU A 109 2.18 8.39 -7.52
CA LEU A 109 2.37 9.34 -6.42
C LEU A 109 2.95 10.67 -6.92
N GLU A 110 3.97 10.63 -7.77
CA GLU A 110 4.60 11.82 -8.36
C GLU A 110 3.60 12.65 -9.17
N LYS A 111 2.81 12.02 -10.05
CA LYS A 111 1.77 12.72 -10.82
C LYS A 111 0.74 13.40 -9.93
N ALA A 112 0.45 12.83 -8.76
CA ALA A 112 -0.47 13.40 -7.79
C ALA A 112 0.15 14.48 -6.89
N GLY A 113 1.45 14.78 -7.02
CA GLY A 113 2.18 15.70 -6.14
C GLY A 113 2.37 15.14 -4.72
N LEU A 114 2.49 13.82 -4.60
CA LEU A 114 2.62 13.10 -3.33
C LEU A 114 3.97 12.39 -3.20
N ASP A 115 5.00 12.91 -3.84
CA ASP A 115 6.39 12.40 -3.83
C ASP A 115 7.02 12.37 -2.43
N ARG A 116 6.50 13.16 -1.49
CA ARG A 116 6.91 13.17 -0.08
C ARG A 116 6.45 11.92 0.70
N ILE A 117 5.51 11.12 0.18
CA ILE A 117 5.05 9.90 0.86
C ILE A 117 6.18 8.87 0.87
N GLU A 118 6.50 8.31 2.04
CA GLU A 118 7.51 7.26 2.16
C GLU A 118 7.02 5.93 1.56
N LEU A 119 7.68 5.44 0.51
CA LEU A 119 7.28 4.19 -0.15
C LEU A 119 8.04 2.97 0.42
N HIS A 120 7.27 1.96 0.83
CA HIS A 120 7.73 0.61 1.15
C HIS A 120 7.03 -0.39 0.21
N SER A 121 7.79 -0.92 -0.74
CA SER A 121 7.31 -1.89 -1.72
C SER A 121 8.46 -2.80 -2.16
N GLY A 122 8.15 -3.78 -3.01
CA GLY A 122 9.18 -4.44 -3.81
C GLY A 122 9.80 -3.45 -4.79
N LYS A 123 11.05 -3.73 -5.18
CA LYS A 123 11.82 -2.92 -6.12
C LYS A 123 12.16 -3.71 -7.36
N VAL A 124 12.15 -3.04 -8.51
CA VAL A 124 12.78 -3.53 -9.73
C VAL A 124 14.12 -2.80 -9.90
N LEU A 125 15.21 -3.57 -9.92
CA LEU A 125 16.60 -3.11 -10.06
C LEU A 125 17.12 -3.14 -11.51
N SER A 126 16.28 -3.60 -12.45
CA SER A 126 16.56 -3.48 -13.87
C SER A 126 16.50 -2.03 -14.32
N GLU A 127 17.37 -1.64 -15.24
CA GLU A 127 17.34 -0.28 -15.80
C GLU A 127 16.00 -0.01 -16.49
N PRO A 128 15.49 1.24 -16.47
CA PRO A 128 14.16 1.54 -17.00
C PRO A 128 13.91 1.13 -18.45
N GLY A 129 14.96 1.02 -19.26
CA GLY A 129 14.91 0.59 -20.66
C GLY A 129 15.20 -0.90 -20.89
N GLU A 130 15.50 -1.67 -19.85
CA GLU A 130 15.65 -3.14 -19.95
C GLU A 130 14.27 -3.80 -20.14
N ARG A 131 14.24 -4.87 -20.93
CA ARG A 131 13.10 -5.79 -21.05
C ARG A 131 13.27 -6.97 -20.08
N PRO A 132 12.20 -7.70 -19.72
CA PRO A 132 12.31 -8.82 -18.79
C PRO A 132 13.17 -9.99 -19.32
N PRO A 133 13.63 -10.90 -18.44
CA PRO A 133 13.29 -10.99 -17.01
C PRO A 133 13.93 -9.86 -16.19
N PHE A 134 13.18 -9.29 -15.26
CA PHE A 134 13.66 -8.19 -14.44
C PHE A 134 14.45 -8.69 -13.23
N ARG A 135 15.30 -7.83 -12.67
CA ARG A 135 15.92 -8.06 -11.36
C ARG A 135 15.05 -7.46 -10.26
N TYR A 136 14.67 -8.26 -9.27
CA TYR A 136 13.80 -7.83 -8.17
C TYR A 136 14.57 -7.75 -6.85
N ASP A 137 14.19 -6.81 -6.00
CA ASP A 137 14.64 -6.69 -4.62
C ASP A 137 13.44 -6.49 -3.68
N TYR A 138 13.46 -7.21 -2.56
CA TYR A 138 12.37 -7.24 -1.58
C TYR A 138 12.92 -6.83 -0.21
N PRO A 139 13.01 -5.52 0.05
CA PRO A 139 13.79 -4.99 1.17
C PRO A 139 13.20 -5.31 2.56
N SER A 140 11.94 -5.74 2.64
CA SER A 140 11.26 -6.08 3.89
C SER A 140 11.16 -7.60 4.06
N TYR A 141 12.19 -8.20 4.66
CA TYR A 141 12.17 -9.58 5.13
C TYR A 141 12.33 -9.62 6.65
N VAL A 142 11.21 -9.53 7.37
CA VAL A 142 11.20 -9.81 8.81
C VAL A 142 10.92 -11.29 9.02
N LYS A 143 11.90 -12.02 9.57
CA LYS A 143 11.78 -13.46 9.88
C LYS A 143 10.56 -13.82 10.74
N SER A 144 10.06 -12.88 11.54
CA SER A 144 8.88 -13.09 12.39
C SER A 144 7.55 -12.99 11.64
N CYS A 145 7.55 -12.45 10.41
CA CYS A 145 6.36 -12.40 9.59
C CYS A 145 6.18 -13.75 8.88
N ARG A 146 5.06 -14.43 9.13
CA ARG A 146 4.82 -15.81 8.68
C ARG A 146 4.52 -15.97 7.18
N GLY A 147 4.49 -14.88 6.41
CA GLY A 147 4.16 -14.93 4.99
C GLY A 147 5.31 -14.43 4.12
N ASP A 148 5.39 -14.97 2.90
CA ASP A 148 6.33 -14.52 1.88
C ASP A 148 5.83 -13.23 1.22
N TRP A 149 5.71 -12.19 2.04
CA TRP A 149 5.23 -10.89 1.60
C TRP A 149 6.33 -10.17 0.82
N VAL A 150 5.90 -9.34 -0.13
CA VAL A 150 6.75 -8.35 -0.80
C VAL A 150 7.12 -7.23 0.18
N THR A 151 6.19 -6.84 1.06
CA THR A 151 6.44 -5.89 2.16
C THR A 151 5.59 -6.24 3.38
N CYS A 152 6.20 -6.24 4.56
CA CYS A 152 5.50 -6.45 5.83
C CYS A 152 4.92 -5.12 6.36
N LYS A 153 3.60 -4.93 6.23
CA LYS A 153 2.89 -3.73 6.73
C LYS A 153 3.07 -3.52 8.24
N CYS A 154 3.11 -4.59 9.04
CA CYS A 154 3.36 -4.51 10.48
C CYS A 154 4.75 -3.94 10.81
N GLU A 155 5.76 -4.26 10.01
CA GLU A 155 7.11 -3.74 10.21
C GLU A 155 7.14 -2.22 10.04
N VAL A 156 6.53 -1.72 8.96
CA VAL A 156 6.44 -0.28 8.67
C VAL A 156 5.75 0.45 9.83
N ILE A 157 4.60 -0.06 10.28
CA ILE A 157 3.85 0.50 11.42
C ILE A 157 4.70 0.50 12.69
N ASN A 158 5.30 -0.65 13.06
CA ASN A 158 6.07 -0.77 14.29
C ASN A 158 7.34 0.09 14.28
N ARG A 159 7.97 0.26 13.11
CA ARG A 159 9.11 1.18 12.96
C ARG A 159 8.70 2.62 13.26
N LEU A 160 7.54 3.07 12.78
CA LEU A 160 7.02 4.41 13.09
C LEU A 160 6.76 4.56 14.60
N LYS A 161 6.12 3.57 15.23
CA LYS A 161 5.87 3.58 16.70
C LYS A 161 7.16 3.67 17.51
N ASN A 162 8.20 2.94 17.10
CA ASN A 162 9.49 2.94 17.79
C ASN A 162 10.26 4.25 17.60
N ASN A 163 10.22 4.84 16.40
CA ASN A 163 10.97 6.06 16.09
C ASN A 163 10.33 7.32 16.70
N TYR A 164 9.00 7.33 16.87
CA TYR A 164 8.23 8.53 17.23
C TYR A 164 7.39 8.37 18.51
N GLY A 165 7.85 7.54 19.45
CA GLY A 165 7.11 7.12 20.65
C GLY A 165 6.13 8.14 21.26
N GLY A 166 4.92 7.69 21.61
CA GLY A 166 3.81 8.57 22.01
C GLY A 166 2.92 9.03 20.85
N SER A 167 3.15 8.49 19.65
CA SER A 167 2.38 8.73 18.42
C SER A 167 1.29 7.68 18.16
N GLU A 168 0.19 8.07 17.53
CA GLU A 168 -0.84 7.15 17.01
C GLU A 168 -0.49 6.76 15.56
N VAL A 169 -0.45 5.46 15.25
CA VAL A 169 -0.27 4.98 13.87
C VAL A 169 -1.58 4.43 13.32
N ILE A 170 -2.11 5.11 12.31
CA ILE A 170 -3.31 4.75 11.58
C ILE A 170 -2.92 3.87 10.39
N PHE A 171 -3.53 2.70 10.28
CA PHE A 171 -3.43 1.87 9.08
C PHE A 171 -4.70 2.00 8.23
N VAL A 172 -4.54 2.12 6.91
CA VAL A 172 -5.63 2.25 5.95
C VAL A 172 -5.48 1.15 4.90
N GLY A 173 -6.52 0.32 4.68
CA GLY A 173 -6.43 -0.83 3.77
C GLY A 173 -7.78 -1.37 3.27
N ASP A 174 -7.75 -2.28 2.29
CA ASP A 174 -8.94 -2.94 1.72
C ASP A 174 -8.79 -4.47 1.56
N GLY A 175 -7.55 -4.97 1.61
CA GLY A 175 -7.19 -6.34 1.33
C GLY A 175 -7.24 -7.27 2.55
N LEU A 176 -6.90 -8.55 2.34
CA LEU A 176 -6.70 -9.50 3.44
C LEU A 176 -5.22 -9.84 3.61
N LEU A 177 -4.56 -10.16 2.50
CA LEU A 177 -3.14 -10.52 2.47
C LEU A 177 -2.30 -9.33 2.95
N GLY A 178 -1.59 -9.51 4.08
CA GLY A 178 -0.82 -8.45 4.74
C GLY A 178 -1.67 -7.52 5.63
N ASP A 179 -2.80 -7.00 5.11
CA ASP A 179 -3.64 -5.99 5.79
C ASP A 179 -4.27 -6.49 7.08
N ALA A 180 -4.81 -7.71 7.08
CA ALA A 180 -5.41 -8.30 8.27
C ALA A 180 -4.37 -8.41 9.41
N CYS A 181 -3.12 -8.72 9.07
CA CYS A 181 -2.03 -8.78 10.04
C CYS A 181 -1.73 -7.40 10.64
N ALA A 182 -1.67 -6.36 9.80
CA ALA A 182 -1.45 -4.98 10.24
C ALA A 182 -2.58 -4.47 11.15
N ALA A 183 -3.84 -4.76 10.77
CA ALA A 183 -5.02 -4.38 11.52
C ALA A 183 -5.12 -5.07 12.89
N VAL A 184 -4.71 -6.34 13.00
CA VAL A 184 -4.79 -7.09 14.26
C VAL A 184 -3.62 -6.79 15.19
N ASN A 185 -2.40 -6.68 14.65
CA ASN A 185 -1.19 -6.83 15.46
C ASN A 185 -0.35 -5.55 15.60
N ALA A 186 -0.63 -4.49 14.85
CA ALA A 186 0.29 -3.35 14.77
C ALA A 186 -0.39 -1.98 14.90
N ALA A 187 -1.43 -1.74 14.11
CA ALA A 187 -2.09 -0.44 14.03
C ALA A 187 -2.79 -0.07 15.34
N ASP A 188 -2.76 1.21 15.70
CA ASP A 188 -3.53 1.73 16.85
C ASP A 188 -4.98 2.01 16.42
N THR A 189 -5.16 2.49 15.19
CA THR A 189 -6.46 2.73 14.56
C THR A 189 -6.46 2.18 13.14
N VAL A 190 -7.56 1.54 12.75
CA VAL A 190 -7.73 0.93 11.42
C VAL A 190 -8.83 1.64 10.65
N PHE A 191 -8.53 2.08 9.44
CA PHE A 191 -9.51 2.47 8.43
C PHE A 191 -9.58 1.39 7.38
N ALA A 192 -10.77 0.84 7.15
CA ALA A 192 -10.93 -0.33 6.29
C ALA A 192 -12.05 -0.14 5.26
N THR A 193 -11.92 -0.80 4.12
CA THR A 193 -13.04 -1.05 3.20
C THR A 193 -12.96 -2.49 2.67
N GLY A 194 -13.85 -2.85 1.75
CA GLY A 194 -13.74 -4.07 0.99
C GLY A 194 -13.65 -5.34 1.84
N LYS A 195 -12.61 -6.15 1.62
CA LYS A 195 -12.43 -7.43 2.32
C LYS A 195 -11.90 -7.22 3.73
N LEU A 196 -11.02 -6.23 3.95
CA LEU A 196 -10.49 -5.91 5.25
C LEU A 196 -11.61 -5.55 6.23
N LEU A 197 -12.55 -4.69 5.82
CA LEU A 197 -13.65 -4.26 6.67
C LEU A 197 -14.51 -5.45 7.12
N ARG A 198 -14.91 -6.32 6.17
CA ARG A 198 -15.68 -7.54 6.47
C ARG A 198 -14.93 -8.48 7.41
N TYR A 199 -13.61 -8.58 7.27
CA TYR A 199 -12.78 -9.37 8.16
C TYR A 199 -12.73 -8.78 9.57
N CYS A 200 -12.56 -7.46 9.68
CA CYS A 200 -12.58 -6.75 10.96
C CYS A 200 -13.92 -6.92 11.68
N GLU A 201 -15.05 -6.76 10.98
CA GLU A 201 -16.40 -6.99 11.51
C GLU A 201 -16.57 -8.42 12.05
N LYS A 202 -16.24 -9.42 11.22
CA LYS A 202 -16.38 -10.84 11.60
C LYS A 202 -15.49 -11.20 12.80
N SER A 203 -14.30 -10.60 12.87
CA SER A 203 -13.29 -10.88 13.88
C SER A 203 -13.37 -9.96 15.10
N LYS A 204 -14.35 -9.05 15.14
CA LYS A 204 -14.54 -8.04 16.20
C LYS A 204 -13.31 -7.15 16.43
N ILE A 205 -12.59 -6.84 15.36
CA ILE A 205 -11.49 -5.88 15.36
C ILE A 205 -12.07 -4.49 15.10
N PRO A 206 -11.85 -3.48 15.96
CA PRO A 206 -12.32 -2.12 15.69
C PRO A 206 -11.73 -1.58 14.40
N ALA A 207 -12.60 -1.14 13.49
CA ALA A 207 -12.21 -0.49 12.24
C ALA A 207 -13.24 0.58 11.86
N ILE A 208 -12.80 1.64 11.21
CA ILE A 208 -13.62 2.74 10.70
C ILE A 208 -13.72 2.60 9.18
N GLU A 209 -14.93 2.54 8.64
CA GLU A 209 -15.11 2.53 7.19
C GLU A 209 -14.79 3.91 6.58
N PHE A 210 -13.98 3.92 5.50
CA PHE A 210 -13.74 5.15 4.73
C PHE A 210 -14.61 5.28 3.47
N GLY A 211 -15.21 4.20 2.95
CA GLY A 211 -16.11 4.28 1.80
C GLY A 211 -15.41 4.66 0.49
N LYS A 212 -15.96 5.63 -0.27
CA LYS A 212 -15.48 6.00 -1.61
C LYS A 212 -14.32 7.01 -1.64
N ASP A 213 -14.11 7.76 -0.57
CA ASP A 213 -13.03 8.75 -0.43
C ASP A 213 -12.47 8.76 0.99
N PHE A 214 -11.41 9.51 1.26
CA PHE A 214 -10.84 9.60 2.61
C PHE A 214 -11.51 10.65 3.51
N GLY A 215 -12.76 11.03 3.26
CA GLY A 215 -13.51 11.96 4.11
C GLY A 215 -13.59 11.54 5.59
N PRO A 216 -13.90 10.27 5.92
CA PRO A 216 -13.88 9.78 7.30
C PRO A 216 -12.49 9.87 7.96
N LEU A 217 -11.44 9.49 7.22
CA LEU A 217 -10.05 9.58 7.69
C LEU A 217 -9.64 11.04 7.93
N LEU A 218 -9.97 11.94 7.00
CA LEU A 218 -9.70 13.37 7.10
C LEU A 218 -10.33 13.98 8.35
N ARG A 219 -11.61 13.67 8.62
CA ARG A 219 -12.29 14.14 9.85
C ARG A 219 -11.62 13.62 11.12
N TYR A 220 -11.18 12.36 11.11
CA TYR A 220 -10.53 11.75 12.26
C TYR A 220 -9.17 12.40 12.54
N VAL A 221 -8.32 12.54 11.51
CA VAL A 221 -7.01 13.20 11.62
C VAL A 221 -7.20 14.63 12.09
N HIS A 222 -8.10 15.39 11.47
CA HIS A 222 -8.40 16.77 11.87
C HIS A 222 -8.86 16.88 13.33
N ALA A 223 -9.77 16.02 13.80
CA ALA A 223 -10.19 16.07 15.20
C ALA A 223 -9.02 15.88 16.17
N LYS A 224 -8.07 15.00 15.83
CA LYS A 224 -6.94 14.66 16.69
C LYS A 224 -5.80 15.68 16.64
N THR A 225 -5.59 16.35 15.51
CA THR A 225 -4.55 17.38 15.37
C THR A 225 -4.97 18.74 15.91
N PHE A 226 -6.27 19.06 15.95
CA PHE A 226 -6.77 20.37 16.40
C PHE A 226 -7.25 20.42 17.86
N ILE A 227 -7.64 19.30 18.49
CA ILE A 227 -8.02 19.27 19.92
C ILE A 227 -6.84 19.66 20.84
N THR A 228 -5.60 19.59 20.34
CA THR A 228 -4.37 19.89 21.10
C THR A 228 -3.83 21.31 20.87
N GLY A 229 -4.46 22.11 20.01
CA GLY A 229 -4.09 23.52 19.74
C GLY A 229 -4.82 24.56 20.59
N ALA A 230 -5.77 24.14 21.43
CA ALA A 230 -6.40 24.98 22.45
C ALA A 230 -5.71 24.72 23.80
N SER A 231 -4.62 25.42 24.06
CA SER A 231 -3.96 25.49 25.38
C SER A 231 -3.50 26.92 25.62
#